data_AF-A0A7M1KRS2-F1
#
_entry.id   AF-A0A7M1KRS2-F1
#
_cell.length_a   1.000
_cell.length_b   1.000
_cell.length_c   1.000
_cell.angle_alpha   90.00
_cell.angle_beta   90.00
_cell.angle_gamma   90.00
#
_symmetry.space_group_name_H-M   'P 1'
#
loop_
_entity.id
_entity.type
_entity.pdbx_description
1 polymer ?
#
loop_
_entity_poly.entity_id
_entity_poly.type
_entity_poly.pdbx_seq_one_letter_code
_entity_poly.pdbx_strand_id
1 'polypeptide(L)'
;MAKENAVLDKKEQLNEDLVESFDFDELEEKLQSQLEEELADMQFLAEEKEKIGNPDNLGNVIMDVVWEQFLNQVAVTAGEDFIKENRGLHLDLRKEAHIQTTEKFAEGKIATHNTEIDYQQRYDDWQSNFVKDENGNVVTHQTRSGKEEATLVKGARKPFDEGRPTGSVESHTDIDHVVSAAETIRDPAANAHMTKEVQIAFANSDANLNEMDSSLNRSKGDKSMTEWLDNPNANGQKPDEIFDISAEDDAKMRQKDAEAREEYEKQKKEAEQKSIEAGKKSRKEETFRIGGKALRAVLMQLLAELVREIIAKLVKWFKSAKKELNTLLDSLKEAIHSFLGKMKTHLINAGNTVFSTVATAIIGPIFGTIKKVWMMLKQGWSSLKNAVAYIKDPANKGKPIGRLLMEVGKIVIAGMTGIGAMLLGEVIEKGLMTIPVFAVEIPLLGSLANILGIFLGAVVAGIIGAIAINIIEKQIEKSMKRENVDAQINKGNEILRMQHQLQVVNEAKLDHTKVIATQNIHERHSAAANMMAESVENIRNNCATDESIDVAFDDIDKLFDELED
;
A
#
# COMPACT_ATOMS: atom_id res chain seq x y z
N MET A 1 63.24 40.56 -13.22
CA MET A 1 62.65 39.36 -12.60
C MET A 1 61.53 39.77 -11.64
N ALA A 2 60.46 40.34 -12.19
CA ALA A 2 59.28 40.72 -11.42
C ALA A 2 58.07 40.44 -12.30
N LYS A 3 57.21 39.51 -11.84
CA LYS A 3 55.82 39.21 -12.30
C LYS A 3 55.46 37.70 -12.26
N GLU A 4 55.88 36.96 -11.23
CA GLU A 4 55.38 35.58 -11.02
C GLU A 4 54.52 35.41 -9.75
N ASN A 5 54.61 36.33 -8.77
CA ASN A 5 53.89 36.19 -7.49
C ASN A 5 52.54 36.93 -7.39
N ALA A 6 52.11 37.68 -8.41
CA ALA A 6 50.84 38.42 -8.35
C ALA A 6 49.61 37.60 -8.81
N VAL A 7 49.82 36.38 -9.32
CA VAL A 7 48.75 35.50 -9.83
C VAL A 7 48.37 34.42 -8.81
N LEU A 8 49.24 34.12 -7.84
CA LEU A 8 48.95 33.19 -6.74
C LEU A 8 48.02 33.82 -5.69
N ASP A 9 48.28 35.08 -5.31
CA ASP A 9 47.49 35.84 -4.32
C ASP A 9 46.01 36.02 -4.74
N LYS A 10 45.77 36.18 -6.04
CA LYS A 10 44.40 36.33 -6.58
C LYS A 10 43.64 35.02 -6.68
N LYS A 11 44.31 33.87 -6.63
CA LYS A 11 43.65 32.55 -6.65
C LYS A 11 43.31 32.06 -5.24
N GLU A 12 44.05 32.53 -4.23
CA GLU A 12 43.73 32.30 -2.82
C GLU A 12 42.59 33.21 -2.33
N GLN A 13 42.58 34.51 -2.71
CA GLN A 13 41.48 35.42 -2.31
C GLN A 13 40.14 35.18 -3.01
N LEU A 14 40.10 34.53 -4.17
CA LEU A 14 38.84 34.18 -4.84
C LEU A 14 38.19 32.89 -4.28
N ASN A 15 38.89 32.17 -3.40
CA ASN A 15 38.44 30.93 -2.79
C ASN A 15 37.96 31.11 -1.34
N GLU A 16 38.30 32.20 -0.66
CA GLU A 16 37.85 32.43 0.73
C GLU A 16 36.39 32.95 0.79
N ASP A 17 35.96 33.78 -0.16
CA ASP A 17 34.61 34.41 -0.14
C ASP A 17 33.47 33.54 -0.73
N LEU A 18 33.76 32.32 -1.21
CA LEU A 18 32.76 31.40 -1.79
C LEU A 18 32.54 30.12 -0.95
N VAL A 19 33.23 30.00 0.20
CA VAL A 19 33.30 28.75 0.98
C VAL A 19 32.52 28.82 2.30
N GLU A 20 31.84 29.93 2.58
CA GLU A 20 30.80 29.96 3.62
C GLU A 20 29.46 29.44 3.07
N SER A 21 28.95 28.37 3.70
CA SER A 21 27.54 27.92 3.79
C SER A 21 27.02 26.73 2.98
N PHE A 22 27.82 25.99 2.19
CA PHE A 22 27.30 24.80 1.50
C PHE A 22 27.52 23.51 2.30
N ASP A 23 26.44 22.97 2.89
CA ASP A 23 26.47 21.69 3.61
C ASP A 23 26.44 20.51 2.62
N PHE A 24 27.58 19.87 2.42
CA PHE A 24 27.69 18.71 1.55
C PHE A 24 27.21 17.42 2.21
N ASP A 25 27.17 17.36 3.55
CA ASP A 25 26.74 16.18 4.30
C ASP A 25 25.22 16.06 4.20
N GLU A 26 24.52 17.17 4.37
CA GLU A 26 23.09 17.30 4.07
C GLU A 26 22.75 16.74 2.69
N LEU A 27 23.41 17.32 1.68
CA LEU A 27 23.03 17.11 0.30
C LEU A 27 23.29 15.66 -0.12
N GLU A 28 24.33 15.04 0.45
CA GLU A 28 24.59 13.62 0.33
C GLU A 28 23.45 12.78 0.96
N GLU A 29 23.02 13.09 2.20
CA GLU A 29 21.93 12.37 2.90
C GLU A 29 20.60 12.46 2.12
N LYS A 30 20.25 13.66 1.62
CA LYS A 30 19.05 13.90 0.82
C LYS A 30 19.04 13.13 -0.50
N LEU A 31 20.16 13.13 -1.22
CA LEU A 31 20.29 12.41 -2.48
C LEU A 31 20.31 10.89 -2.26
N GLN A 32 20.83 10.40 -1.12
CA GLN A 32 20.77 8.98 -0.74
C GLN A 32 19.35 8.53 -0.42
N SER A 33 18.58 9.31 0.34
CA SER A 33 17.18 8.98 0.63
C SER A 33 16.31 8.95 -0.63
N GLN A 34 16.40 9.99 -1.47
CA GLN A 34 15.65 10.00 -2.74
C GLN A 34 16.06 8.82 -3.62
N LEU A 35 17.33 8.42 -3.58
CA LEU A 35 17.79 7.23 -4.28
C LEU A 35 17.16 5.94 -3.72
N GLU A 36 16.98 5.80 -2.41
CA GLU A 36 16.31 4.66 -1.77
C GLU A 36 14.82 4.58 -2.13
N GLU A 37 14.11 5.71 -2.15
CA GLU A 37 12.71 5.82 -2.60
C GLU A 37 12.55 5.36 -4.05
N GLU A 38 13.38 5.90 -4.95
CA GLU A 38 13.34 5.58 -6.38
C GLU A 38 13.69 4.09 -6.64
N LEU A 39 14.51 3.47 -5.78
CA LEU A 39 14.82 2.05 -5.80
C LEU A 39 13.64 1.18 -5.32
N ALA A 40 12.88 1.61 -4.32
CA ALA A 40 11.69 0.91 -3.83
C ALA A 40 10.57 0.91 -4.89
N ASP A 41 10.33 2.05 -5.54
CA ASP A 41 9.42 2.18 -6.68
C ASP A 41 9.81 1.26 -7.84
N MET A 42 11.12 1.17 -8.13
CA MET A 42 11.65 0.26 -9.12
C MET A 42 11.40 -1.22 -8.76
N GLN A 43 11.53 -1.56 -7.47
CA GLN A 43 11.25 -2.91 -6.96
C GLN A 43 9.77 -3.26 -7.10
N PHE A 44 8.86 -2.34 -6.78
CA PHE A 44 7.42 -2.54 -6.99
C PHE A 44 7.08 -2.81 -8.46
N LEU A 45 7.63 -2.01 -9.38
CA LEU A 45 7.46 -2.22 -10.82
C LEU A 45 7.99 -3.59 -11.27
N ALA A 46 9.06 -4.09 -10.64
CA ALA A 46 9.61 -5.41 -10.93
C ALA A 46 8.68 -6.54 -10.45
N GLU A 47 8.09 -6.42 -9.26
CA GLU A 47 7.11 -7.38 -8.75
C GLU A 47 5.81 -7.38 -9.58
N GLU A 48 5.34 -6.22 -10.01
CA GLU A 48 4.17 -6.11 -10.89
C GLU A 48 4.41 -6.84 -12.21
N LYS A 49 5.59 -6.64 -12.82
CA LYS A 49 6.01 -7.32 -14.06
C LYS A 49 5.99 -8.85 -13.94
N GLU A 50 6.31 -9.40 -12.77
CA GLU A 50 6.27 -10.84 -12.48
C GLU A 50 4.83 -11.38 -12.41
N LYS A 51 3.88 -10.55 -11.96
CA LYS A 51 2.46 -10.91 -11.87
C LYS A 51 1.77 -10.89 -13.25
N ILE A 52 2.25 -10.10 -14.21
CA ILE A 52 1.66 -9.96 -15.56
C ILE A 52 1.75 -11.29 -16.33
N GLY A 53 0.59 -11.88 -16.62
CA GLY A 53 0.47 -13.13 -17.40
C GLY A 53 0.75 -14.40 -16.60
N ASN A 54 0.87 -14.32 -15.27
CA ASN A 54 1.06 -15.48 -14.40
C ASN A 54 -0.27 -16.25 -14.20
N PRO A 55 -0.37 -17.52 -14.68
CA PRO A 55 -1.61 -18.31 -14.57
C PRO A 55 -2.02 -18.66 -13.14
N ASP A 56 -1.11 -18.58 -12.16
CA ASP A 56 -1.41 -18.95 -10.78
C ASP A 56 -2.28 -17.88 -10.07
N ASN A 57 -2.18 -16.62 -10.48
CA ASN A 57 -3.07 -15.54 -10.00
C ASN A 57 -4.52 -15.70 -10.50
N LEU A 58 -4.70 -16.39 -11.63
CA LEU A 58 -6.01 -16.55 -12.25
C LEU A 58 -6.96 -17.40 -11.39
N GLY A 59 -6.43 -18.38 -10.64
CA GLY A 59 -7.22 -19.28 -9.78
C GLY A 59 -8.03 -18.54 -8.72
N ASN A 60 -7.41 -17.58 -8.04
CA ASN A 60 -8.07 -16.75 -7.03
C ASN A 60 -9.10 -15.81 -7.65
N VAL A 61 -8.77 -15.19 -8.79
CA VAL A 61 -9.70 -14.34 -9.55
C VAL A 61 -10.94 -15.14 -9.97
N ILE A 62 -10.77 -16.37 -10.47
CA ILE A 62 -11.89 -17.25 -10.82
C ILE A 62 -12.76 -17.53 -9.60
N MET A 63 -12.15 -17.91 -8.48
CA MET A 63 -12.87 -18.22 -7.25
C MET A 63 -13.75 -17.05 -6.82
N ASP A 64 -13.18 -15.85 -6.82
CA ASP A 64 -13.88 -14.63 -6.46
C ASP A 64 -15.02 -14.33 -7.41
N VAL A 65 -14.78 -14.34 -8.73
CA VAL A 65 -15.83 -14.10 -9.75
C VAL A 65 -16.97 -15.10 -9.62
N VAL A 66 -16.68 -16.40 -9.43
CA VAL A 66 -17.70 -17.42 -9.27
C VAL A 66 -18.55 -17.17 -8.03
N TRP A 67 -17.92 -16.87 -6.89
CA TRP A 67 -18.66 -16.55 -5.67
C TRP A 67 -19.48 -15.26 -5.82
N GLU A 68 -18.95 -14.23 -6.47
CA GLU A 68 -19.71 -13.00 -6.70
C GLU A 68 -20.93 -13.24 -7.59
N GLN A 69 -20.78 -13.98 -8.69
CA GLN A 69 -21.89 -14.29 -9.59
C GLN A 69 -22.94 -15.18 -8.91
N PHE A 70 -22.51 -16.15 -8.11
CA PHE A 70 -23.41 -16.98 -7.32
C PHE A 70 -24.26 -16.14 -6.36
N LEU A 71 -23.62 -15.27 -5.55
CA LEU A 71 -24.31 -14.43 -4.57
C LEU A 71 -25.25 -13.44 -5.23
N ASN A 72 -24.85 -12.83 -6.36
CA ASN A 72 -25.70 -11.91 -7.11
C ASN A 72 -26.95 -12.61 -7.65
N GLN A 73 -26.81 -13.82 -8.20
CA GLN A 73 -27.97 -14.58 -8.69
C GLN A 73 -28.89 -15.04 -7.56
N VAL A 74 -28.33 -15.44 -6.41
CA VAL A 74 -29.14 -15.72 -5.22
C VAL A 74 -29.90 -14.47 -4.76
N ALA A 75 -29.26 -13.30 -4.74
CA ALA A 75 -29.91 -12.03 -4.38
C ALA A 75 -31.09 -11.68 -5.30
N VAL A 76 -30.94 -11.91 -6.62
CA VAL A 76 -32.01 -11.69 -7.61
C VAL A 76 -33.16 -12.68 -7.40
N THR A 77 -32.86 -13.96 -7.23
CA THR A 77 -33.88 -15.00 -7.02
C THR A 77 -34.61 -14.86 -5.68
N ALA A 78 -33.92 -14.38 -4.65
CA ALA A 78 -34.49 -14.15 -3.32
C ALA A 78 -35.17 -12.77 -3.19
N GLY A 79 -34.94 -11.81 -4.08
CA GLY A 79 -35.20 -10.38 -3.80
C GLY A 79 -36.66 -9.97 -3.58
N GLU A 80 -37.63 -10.57 -4.26
CA GLU A 80 -39.03 -10.09 -4.23
C GLU A 80 -40.01 -11.00 -3.46
N ASP A 81 -39.86 -12.33 -3.52
CA ASP A 81 -40.78 -13.27 -2.86
C ASP A 81 -40.40 -13.60 -1.40
N PHE A 82 -39.12 -13.43 -1.03
CA PHE A 82 -38.57 -13.72 0.29
C PHE A 82 -39.13 -12.82 1.40
N ILE A 83 -39.28 -11.53 1.13
CA ILE A 83 -39.74 -10.51 2.11
C ILE A 83 -41.16 -10.83 2.59
N LYS A 84 -42.00 -11.40 1.71
CA LYS A 84 -43.38 -11.77 2.04
C LYS A 84 -43.50 -13.05 2.87
N GLU A 85 -42.60 -14.01 2.71
CA GLU A 85 -42.79 -15.35 3.31
C GLU A 85 -42.12 -15.55 4.68
N ASN A 86 -41.18 -14.71 5.12
CA ASN A 86 -40.31 -15.01 6.28
C ASN A 86 -40.36 -14.04 7.47
N ARG A 87 -41.57 -13.62 7.87
CA ARG A 87 -41.86 -12.98 9.17
C ARG A 87 -40.92 -11.80 9.55
N GLY A 88 -40.42 -11.05 8.57
CA GLY A 88 -39.60 -9.85 8.79
C GLY A 88 -38.08 -10.07 8.94
N LEU A 89 -37.53 -11.25 8.64
CA LEU A 89 -36.08 -11.44 8.54
C LEU A 89 -35.56 -10.77 7.25
N HIS A 90 -34.78 -9.69 7.37
CA HIS A 90 -34.15 -9.02 6.23
C HIS A 90 -32.87 -9.78 5.81
N LEU A 91 -32.92 -10.44 4.65
CA LEU A 91 -31.72 -10.87 3.93
C LEU A 91 -31.31 -9.73 2.99
N ASP A 92 -30.07 -9.23 3.10
CA ASP A 92 -29.55 -8.22 2.18
C ASP A 92 -28.18 -8.62 1.64
N LEU A 93 -28.19 -9.27 0.48
CA LEU A 93 -26.96 -9.72 -0.19
C LEU A 93 -26.31 -8.64 -1.06
N ARG A 94 -26.80 -7.39 -1.05
CA ARG A 94 -26.18 -6.31 -1.82
C ARG A 94 -24.76 -6.09 -1.31
N LYS A 95 -23.83 -5.84 -2.25
CA LYS A 95 -22.41 -5.60 -1.92
C LYS A 95 -22.26 -4.49 -0.87
N GLU A 96 -23.01 -3.41 -1.04
CA GLU A 96 -23.00 -2.23 -0.16
C GLU A 96 -23.59 -2.45 1.23
N ALA A 97 -24.37 -3.51 1.45
CA ALA A 97 -24.88 -3.83 2.79
C ALA A 97 -23.79 -4.48 3.66
N HIS A 98 -22.76 -5.08 3.05
CA HIS A 98 -21.69 -5.79 3.75
C HIS A 98 -20.30 -5.15 3.59
N ILE A 99 -20.03 -4.45 2.49
CA ILE A 99 -18.72 -3.84 2.21
C ILE A 99 -18.86 -2.32 2.31
N GLN A 100 -18.16 -1.75 3.29
CA GLN A 100 -18.06 -0.32 3.49
C GLN A 100 -16.99 0.27 2.57
N THR A 101 -17.27 1.44 1.97
CA THR A 101 -16.24 2.26 1.33
C THR A 101 -15.94 3.48 2.18
N THR A 102 -14.76 4.06 2.01
CA THR A 102 -14.32 5.27 2.71
C THR A 102 -15.28 6.43 2.51
N GLU A 103 -15.73 6.66 1.27
CA GLU A 103 -16.61 7.77 0.92
C GLU A 103 -17.99 7.61 1.58
N LYS A 104 -18.57 6.40 1.47
CA LYS A 104 -19.84 6.11 2.13
C LYS A 104 -19.72 6.21 3.65
N PHE A 105 -18.58 5.82 4.22
CA PHE A 105 -18.35 5.90 5.66
C PHE A 105 -18.26 7.35 6.11
N ALA A 106 -17.52 8.19 5.38
CA ALA A 106 -17.45 9.63 5.62
C ALA A 106 -18.82 10.31 5.55
N GLU A 107 -19.68 9.89 4.62
CA GLU A 107 -21.06 10.36 4.46
C GLU A 107 -22.05 9.79 5.49
N GLY A 108 -21.62 8.91 6.40
CA GLY A 108 -22.50 8.25 7.38
C GLY A 108 -23.44 7.19 6.78
N LYS A 109 -23.13 6.70 5.57
CA LYS A 109 -23.84 5.59 4.92
C LYS A 109 -23.17 4.27 5.30
N ILE A 110 -23.70 3.64 6.35
CA ILE A 110 -23.09 2.49 7.01
C ILE A 110 -23.58 1.15 6.45
N ALA A 111 -22.66 0.22 6.23
CA ALA A 111 -22.93 -1.18 5.87
C ALA A 111 -23.49 -1.93 7.09
N THR A 112 -24.81 -2.19 7.10
CA THR A 112 -25.54 -2.71 8.27
C THR A 112 -25.59 -4.23 8.40
N HIS A 113 -25.12 -4.97 7.39
CA HIS A 113 -25.17 -6.44 7.34
C HIS A 113 -23.79 -7.09 7.50
N ASN A 114 -22.73 -6.31 7.75
CA ASN A 114 -21.42 -6.88 8.03
C ASN A 114 -21.36 -7.54 9.42
N THR A 115 -21.05 -8.83 9.46
CA THR A 115 -20.97 -9.66 10.68
C THR A 115 -19.57 -9.77 11.26
N GLU A 116 -18.56 -9.31 10.53
CA GLU A 116 -17.15 -9.36 10.89
C GLU A 116 -16.67 -8.02 11.47
N ILE A 117 -17.23 -6.92 10.98
CA ILE A 117 -16.89 -5.55 11.37
C ILE A 117 -18.18 -4.79 11.66
N ASP A 118 -18.31 -4.29 12.88
CA ASP A 118 -19.40 -3.38 13.25
C ASP A 118 -19.06 -1.96 12.79
N TYR A 119 -19.48 -1.61 11.58
CA TYR A 119 -19.25 -0.28 11.02
C TYR A 119 -20.10 0.80 11.70
N GLN A 120 -21.22 0.44 12.32
CA GLN A 120 -22.01 1.42 13.08
C GLN A 120 -21.24 1.83 14.32
N GLN A 121 -20.73 0.85 15.08
CA GLN A 121 -19.87 1.13 16.22
C GLN A 121 -18.63 1.92 15.81
N ARG A 122 -17.94 1.54 14.72
CA ARG A 122 -16.78 2.30 14.23
C ARG A 122 -17.12 3.74 13.88
N TYR A 123 -18.26 3.96 13.22
CA TYR A 123 -18.71 5.30 12.87
C TYR A 123 -19.05 6.10 14.13
N ASP A 124 -19.76 5.51 15.08
CA ASP A 124 -20.12 6.17 16.33
C ASP A 124 -18.87 6.51 17.17
N ASP A 125 -17.93 5.58 17.28
CA ASP A 125 -16.63 5.77 17.94
C ASP A 125 -15.82 6.87 17.25
N TRP A 126 -15.79 6.89 15.92
CA TRP A 126 -15.13 7.94 15.13
C TRP A 126 -15.80 9.31 15.38
N GLN A 127 -17.12 9.37 15.26
CA GLN A 127 -17.90 10.60 15.45
C GLN A 127 -17.82 11.16 16.87
N SER A 128 -17.60 10.31 17.88
CA SER A 128 -17.41 10.71 19.28
C SER A 128 -16.14 11.55 19.50
N ASN A 129 -15.18 11.50 18.57
CA ASN A 129 -13.96 12.31 18.65
C ASN A 129 -14.17 13.77 18.28
N PHE A 130 -15.35 14.15 17.76
CA PHE A 130 -15.61 15.51 17.26
C PHE A 130 -16.57 16.29 18.15
N VAL A 131 -16.28 17.58 18.32
CA VAL A 131 -17.18 18.51 19.00
C VAL A 131 -18.46 18.64 18.18
N LYS A 132 -19.61 18.58 18.87
CA LYS A 132 -20.94 18.73 18.26
C LYS A 132 -21.58 20.06 18.66
N ASP A 133 -22.29 20.69 17.74
CA ASP A 133 -23.13 21.85 18.02
C ASP A 133 -24.47 21.42 18.68
N GLU A 134 -25.32 22.38 19.02
CA GLU A 134 -26.64 22.13 19.65
C GLU A 134 -27.59 21.31 18.76
N ASN A 135 -27.35 21.26 17.44
CA ASN A 135 -28.12 20.49 16.48
C ASN A 135 -27.50 19.11 16.18
N GLY A 136 -26.36 18.79 16.80
CA GLY A 136 -25.63 17.53 16.59
C GLY A 136 -24.66 17.53 15.40
N ASN A 137 -24.43 18.67 14.73
CA ASN A 137 -23.48 18.76 13.63
C ASN A 137 -22.04 18.84 14.14
N VAL A 138 -21.09 18.33 13.37
CA VAL A 138 -19.65 18.49 13.66
C VAL A 138 -19.26 19.96 13.55
N VAL A 139 -18.68 20.49 14.62
CA VAL A 139 -18.08 21.83 14.61
C VAL A 139 -16.75 21.76 13.87
N THR A 140 -16.54 22.64 12.91
CA THR A 140 -15.30 22.76 12.14
C THR A 140 -14.52 24.02 12.50
N HIS A 141 -13.24 24.06 12.13
CA HIS A 141 -12.40 25.24 12.18
C HIS A 141 -11.56 25.33 10.91
N GLN A 142 -11.07 26.54 10.61
CA GLN A 142 -10.15 26.76 9.50
C GLN A 142 -8.71 26.56 9.99
N THR A 143 -7.94 25.78 9.23
CA THR A 143 -6.50 25.60 9.47
C THR A 143 -5.71 26.82 8.98
N ARG A 144 -4.39 26.80 9.17
CA ARG A 144 -3.49 27.88 8.76
C ARG A 144 -3.49 28.08 7.24
N SER A 145 -3.66 26.99 6.49
CA SER A 145 -3.79 26.99 5.04
C SER A 145 -5.20 27.33 4.52
N GLY A 146 -6.16 27.60 5.41
CA GLY A 146 -7.55 27.85 5.03
C GLY A 146 -8.33 26.60 4.63
N LYS A 147 -7.88 25.42 5.08
CA LYS A 147 -8.61 24.17 4.95
C LYS A 147 -9.61 24.07 6.12
N GLU A 148 -10.81 23.60 5.84
CA GLU A 148 -11.79 23.34 6.89
C GLU A 148 -11.57 21.94 7.49
N GLU A 149 -11.46 21.84 8.83
CA GLU A 149 -11.26 20.58 9.54
C GLU A 149 -12.17 20.44 10.76
N ALA A 150 -12.54 19.19 11.06
CA ALA A 150 -13.36 18.87 12.22
C ALA A 150 -12.62 19.16 13.55
N THR A 151 -13.30 19.85 14.46
CA THR A 151 -12.77 20.18 15.79
C THR A 151 -12.85 18.95 16.70
N LEU A 152 -11.72 18.58 17.29
CA LEU A 152 -11.63 17.41 18.16
C LEU A 152 -12.13 17.73 19.57
N VAL A 153 -12.76 16.75 20.23
CA VAL A 153 -13.07 16.84 21.66
C VAL A 153 -11.79 16.82 22.48
N LYS A 154 -11.83 17.48 23.65
CA LYS A 154 -10.68 17.49 24.56
C LYS A 154 -10.32 16.06 24.99
N GLY A 155 -9.09 15.65 24.72
CA GLY A 155 -8.58 14.33 25.08
C GLY A 155 -8.76 13.24 24.00
N ALA A 156 -9.32 13.56 22.82
CA ALA A 156 -9.42 12.59 21.71
C ALA A 156 -8.08 11.96 21.31
N ARG A 157 -6.98 12.71 21.49
CA ARG A 157 -5.61 12.28 21.21
C ARG A 157 -4.99 11.40 22.30
N LYS A 158 -5.54 11.42 23.52
CA LYS A 158 -4.96 10.74 24.69
C LYS A 158 -4.58 9.27 24.41
N PRO A 159 -5.40 8.45 23.73
CA PRO A 159 -5.04 7.05 23.45
C PRO A 159 -3.80 6.89 22.56
N PHE A 160 -3.49 7.87 21.71
CA PHE A 160 -2.30 7.85 20.85
C PHE A 160 -1.05 8.33 21.59
N ASP A 161 -1.24 9.21 22.58
CA ASP A 161 -0.15 9.82 23.34
C ASP A 161 0.23 9.00 24.59
N GLU A 162 -0.58 8.01 24.96
CA GLU A 162 -0.38 7.22 26.17
C GLU A 162 0.78 6.22 26.02
N GLY A 163 1.79 6.35 26.89
CA GLY A 163 2.92 5.42 26.96
C GLY A 163 3.99 5.58 25.88
N ARG A 164 3.89 6.62 25.03
CA ARG A 164 4.90 6.90 24.00
C ARG A 164 6.15 7.59 24.56
N PRO A 165 7.31 7.52 23.87
CA PRO A 165 8.49 8.34 24.17
C PRO A 165 8.15 9.84 24.12
N THR A 166 8.71 10.65 25.04
CA THR A 166 8.36 12.07 25.18
C THR A 166 9.50 13.05 24.87
N GLY A 167 10.71 12.56 24.62
CA GLY A 167 11.89 13.39 24.34
C GLY A 167 12.72 13.65 25.58
N SER A 168 13.56 14.69 25.54
CA SER A 168 14.51 15.02 26.61
C SER A 168 14.46 16.52 26.93
N VAL A 169 14.19 16.84 28.20
CA VAL A 169 14.28 18.23 28.69
C VAL A 169 15.73 18.75 28.64
N GLU A 170 16.70 17.88 28.92
CA GLU A 170 18.12 18.24 28.90
C GLU A 170 18.58 18.58 27.48
N SER A 171 18.15 17.78 26.50
CA SER A 171 18.47 17.97 25.08
C SER A 171 17.54 18.96 24.37
N HIS A 172 16.55 19.52 25.07
CA HIS A 172 15.52 20.40 24.51
C HIS A 172 14.72 19.76 23.36
N THR A 173 14.51 18.44 23.39
CA THR A 173 13.78 17.70 22.35
C THR A 173 12.41 17.22 22.82
N ASP A 174 11.45 17.20 21.90
CA ASP A 174 10.18 16.50 22.02
C ASP A 174 10.12 15.41 20.92
N ILE A 175 9.29 14.38 21.10
CA ILE A 175 9.01 13.39 20.03
C ILE A 175 7.76 13.83 19.27
N ASP A 176 7.92 14.18 18.00
CA ASP A 176 6.85 14.53 17.07
C ASP A 176 6.12 13.28 16.56
N HIS A 177 4.80 13.42 16.36
CA HIS A 177 4.04 12.55 15.48
C HIS A 177 4.02 13.21 14.11
N VAL A 178 4.84 12.70 13.19
CA VAL A 178 5.02 13.30 11.85
C VAL A 178 3.67 13.45 11.16
N VAL A 179 2.94 12.34 10.99
CA VAL A 179 1.49 12.31 10.80
C VAL A 179 0.85 12.42 12.18
N SER A 180 0.19 13.55 12.45
CA SER A 180 -0.33 13.83 13.78
C SER A 180 -1.47 12.88 14.16
N ALA A 181 -1.63 12.62 15.47
CA ALA A 181 -2.78 11.88 15.97
C ALA A 181 -4.11 12.54 15.55
N ALA A 182 -4.14 13.88 15.47
CA ALA A 182 -5.32 14.61 15.01
C ALA A 182 -5.64 14.34 13.52
N GLU A 183 -4.62 14.27 12.66
CA GLU A 183 -4.77 13.89 11.25
C GLU A 183 -5.35 12.48 11.12
N THR A 184 -4.80 11.52 11.88
CA THR A 184 -5.29 10.13 11.90
C THR A 184 -6.74 10.02 12.38
N ILE A 185 -7.11 10.79 13.42
CA ILE A 185 -8.49 10.80 13.94
C ILE A 185 -9.46 11.39 12.90
N ARG A 186 -9.04 12.37 12.10
CA ARG A 186 -9.89 12.98 11.06
C ARG A 186 -9.98 12.14 9.79
N ASP A 187 -9.05 11.22 9.55
CA ASP A 187 -9.01 10.42 8.33
C ASP A 187 -10.16 9.38 8.29
N PRO A 188 -11.13 9.52 7.37
CA PRO A 188 -12.23 8.56 7.25
C PRO A 188 -11.77 7.17 6.82
N ALA A 189 -10.69 7.03 6.04
CA ALA A 189 -10.19 5.73 5.58
C ALA A 189 -9.59 4.95 6.76
N ALA A 190 -8.81 5.62 7.61
CA ALA A 190 -8.26 4.99 8.80
C ALA A 190 -9.36 4.54 9.78
N ASN A 191 -10.43 5.33 9.93
CA ASN A 191 -11.54 5.00 10.82
C ASN A 191 -12.52 3.98 10.24
N ALA A 192 -12.68 3.93 8.92
CA ALA A 192 -13.45 2.88 8.26
C ALA A 192 -12.73 1.53 8.37
N HIS A 193 -11.43 1.50 8.07
CA HIS A 193 -10.72 0.25 7.74
C HIS A 193 -9.77 -0.24 8.83
N MET A 194 -9.08 0.64 9.55
CA MET A 194 -8.15 0.26 10.60
C MET A 194 -8.86 0.10 11.96
N THR A 195 -8.40 -0.82 12.79
CA THR A 195 -8.83 -0.85 14.21
C THR A 195 -8.13 0.28 14.98
N LYS A 196 -8.66 0.65 16.14
CA LYS A 196 -8.06 1.69 16.97
C LYS A 196 -6.62 1.33 17.38
N GLU A 197 -6.37 0.06 17.65
CA GLU A 197 -5.04 -0.46 18.01
C GLU A 197 -4.05 -0.32 16.85
N VAL A 198 -4.49 -0.58 15.61
CA VAL A 198 -3.63 -0.42 14.42
C VAL A 198 -3.34 1.07 14.17
N GLN A 199 -4.32 1.96 14.35
CA GLN A 199 -4.09 3.41 14.27
C GLN A 199 -3.07 3.88 15.31
N ILE A 200 -3.17 3.41 16.56
CA ILE A 200 -2.22 3.74 17.64
C ILE A 200 -0.83 3.15 17.35
N ALA A 201 -0.76 1.93 16.84
CA ALA A 201 0.50 1.28 16.48
C ALA A 201 1.23 2.03 15.37
N PHE A 202 0.51 2.51 14.33
CA PHE A 202 1.10 3.39 13.32
C PHE A 202 1.59 4.70 13.93
N ALA A 203 0.74 5.38 14.70
CA ALA A 203 1.09 6.67 15.29
C ALA A 203 2.38 6.61 16.12
N ASN A 204 2.60 5.50 16.83
CA ASN A 204 3.76 5.26 17.69
C ASN A 204 4.82 4.33 17.05
N SER A 205 4.82 4.20 15.73
CA SER A 205 5.85 3.45 15.00
C SER A 205 7.09 4.30 14.77
N ASP A 206 8.24 3.65 14.56
CA ASP A 206 9.50 4.33 14.23
C ASP A 206 9.39 5.18 12.94
N ALA A 207 8.51 4.79 12.02
CA ALA A 207 8.25 5.55 10.79
C ALA A 207 7.49 6.87 11.03
N ASN A 208 6.74 7.00 12.14
CA ASN A 208 5.92 8.17 12.43
C ASN A 208 6.39 8.98 13.65
N LEU A 209 7.27 8.41 14.47
CA LEU A 209 7.89 9.10 15.59
C LEU A 209 9.21 9.72 15.15
N ASN A 210 9.33 11.03 15.35
CA ASN A 210 10.56 11.76 15.04
C ASN A 210 11.00 12.62 16.22
N GLU A 211 12.25 12.48 16.68
CA GLU A 211 12.80 13.43 17.63
C GLU A 211 13.05 14.78 16.96
N MET A 212 12.58 15.85 17.59
CA MET A 212 12.58 17.21 17.05
C MET A 212 12.84 18.21 18.18
N ASP A 213 13.43 19.37 17.86
CA ASP A 213 13.51 20.48 18.82
C ASP A 213 12.12 20.82 19.39
N SER A 214 12.06 21.00 20.70
CA SER A 214 10.81 21.22 21.43
C SER A 214 10.04 22.44 20.92
N SER A 215 10.75 23.52 20.55
CA SER A 215 10.13 24.75 20.07
C SER A 215 9.51 24.54 18.69
N LEU A 216 10.22 23.81 17.82
CA LEU A 216 9.70 23.45 16.49
C LEU A 216 8.49 22.53 16.59
N ASN A 217 8.56 21.45 17.38
CA ASN A 217 7.46 20.51 17.58
C ASN A 217 6.20 21.21 18.13
N ARG A 218 6.37 22.10 19.11
CA ARG A 218 5.25 22.88 19.68
C ARG A 218 4.67 23.88 18.68
N SER A 219 5.51 24.45 17.81
CA SER A 219 5.09 25.36 16.74
C SER A 219 4.30 24.61 15.63
N LYS A 220 4.78 23.43 15.23
CA LYS A 220 4.09 22.52 14.31
C LYS A 220 2.73 22.11 14.87
N GLY A 221 2.74 21.55 16.09
CA GLY A 221 1.53 21.04 16.73
C GLY A 221 0.87 19.95 15.88
N ASP A 222 -0.43 20.11 15.58
CA ASP A 222 -1.19 19.13 14.79
C ASP A 222 -1.08 19.30 13.26
N LYS A 223 -0.36 20.33 12.80
CA LYS A 223 -0.22 20.63 11.36
C LYS A 223 0.64 19.56 10.69
N SER A 224 0.35 19.29 9.41
CA SER A 224 1.29 18.53 8.58
C SER A 224 2.60 19.32 8.43
N MET A 225 3.69 18.63 8.11
CA MET A 225 4.99 19.27 7.94
C MET A 225 4.93 20.35 6.85
N THR A 226 4.33 20.01 5.71
CA THR A 226 4.08 20.94 4.59
C THR A 226 3.22 22.14 5.02
N GLU A 227 2.11 21.92 5.75
CA GLU A 227 1.28 23.04 6.20
C GLU A 227 2.05 23.98 7.13
N TRP A 228 2.84 23.41 8.05
CA TRP A 228 3.62 24.20 9.00
C TRP A 228 4.72 25.00 8.32
N LEU A 229 5.52 24.39 7.44
CA LEU A 229 6.64 25.04 6.75
C LEU A 229 6.18 26.09 5.73
N ASP A 230 5.13 25.78 4.94
CA ASP A 230 4.83 26.57 3.74
C ASP A 230 3.88 27.74 3.97
N ASN A 231 3.13 27.74 5.05
CA ASN A 231 2.12 28.78 5.33
C ASN A 231 2.62 29.74 6.42
N PRO A 232 2.28 31.03 6.38
CA PRO A 232 2.61 32.00 7.42
C PRO A 232 1.65 31.93 8.62
N ASN A 233 2.12 32.25 9.83
CA ASN A 233 1.34 32.17 11.07
C ASN A 233 0.38 33.36 11.17
N ALA A 234 -0.33 33.51 12.28
CA ALA A 234 -1.23 34.66 12.49
C ALA A 234 -0.51 36.03 12.41
N ASN A 235 0.81 36.07 12.62
CA ASN A 235 1.64 37.27 12.51
C ASN A 235 2.26 37.45 11.10
N GLY A 236 1.94 36.58 10.15
CA GLY A 236 2.48 36.64 8.79
C GLY A 236 3.85 35.97 8.62
N GLN A 237 4.37 35.26 9.62
CA GLN A 237 5.72 34.69 9.62
C GLN A 237 5.71 33.18 9.34
N LYS A 238 6.66 32.69 8.53
CA LYS A 238 6.95 31.28 8.32
C LYS A 238 7.92 30.72 9.36
N PRO A 239 8.01 29.39 9.54
CA PRO A 239 8.91 28.81 10.55
C PRO A 239 10.39 29.17 10.36
N ASP A 240 10.88 29.19 9.12
CA ASP A 240 12.25 29.59 8.75
C ASP A 240 12.56 31.08 9.03
N GLU A 241 11.54 31.90 9.23
CA GLU A 241 11.70 33.31 9.65
C GLU A 241 11.68 33.49 11.18
N ILE A 242 11.31 32.45 11.93
CA ILE A 242 11.13 32.48 13.40
C ILE A 242 12.19 31.62 14.10
N PHE A 243 12.59 30.52 13.46
CA PHE A 243 13.51 29.53 13.98
C PHE A 243 14.70 29.39 13.04
N ASP A 244 15.83 28.95 13.59
CA ASP A 244 17.01 28.61 12.82
C ASP A 244 16.80 27.23 12.17
N ILE A 245 16.13 27.23 11.02
CA ILE A 245 15.88 26.02 10.21
C ILE A 245 16.73 26.17 8.96
N SER A 246 17.78 25.35 8.86
CA SER A 246 18.61 25.26 7.68
C SER A 246 17.84 24.62 6.51
N ALA A 247 18.33 24.79 5.28
CA ALA A 247 17.75 24.13 4.10
C ALA A 247 17.75 22.60 4.30
N GLU A 248 18.86 22.05 4.80
CA GLU A 248 18.96 21.27 6.02
C GLU A 248 17.79 20.45 6.50
N ASP A 249 17.49 20.88 7.71
CA ASP A 249 16.42 20.46 8.54
C ASP A 249 15.07 20.52 7.81
N ASP A 250 14.82 21.52 6.94
CA ASP A 250 13.59 21.56 6.12
C ASP A 250 13.50 20.33 5.20
N ALA A 251 14.57 20.02 4.47
CA ALA A 251 14.60 18.87 3.57
C ALA A 251 14.43 17.55 4.34
N LYS A 252 15.13 17.38 5.47
CA LYS A 252 15.05 16.19 6.33
C LYS A 252 13.67 16.00 6.95
N MET A 253 13.04 17.09 7.40
CA MET A 253 11.68 17.07 7.92
C MET A 253 10.66 16.66 6.85
N ARG A 254 10.81 17.15 5.61
CA ARG A 254 9.93 16.77 4.49
C ARG A 254 10.13 15.33 4.06
N GLN A 255 11.36 14.83 4.08
CA GLN A 255 11.66 13.43 3.81
C GLN A 255 10.97 12.52 4.82
N LYS A 256 11.13 12.80 6.13
CA LYS A 256 10.45 12.04 7.19
C LYS A 256 8.92 12.11 7.07
N ASP A 257 8.37 13.25 6.67
CA ASP A 257 6.92 13.38 6.37
C ASP A 257 6.50 12.51 5.17
N ALA A 258 7.31 12.43 4.12
CA ALA A 258 7.03 11.54 2.99
C ALA A 258 7.07 10.05 3.40
N GLU A 259 8.11 9.62 4.10
CA GLU A 259 8.28 8.24 4.60
C GLU A 259 7.12 7.83 5.52
N ALA A 260 6.76 8.69 6.49
CA ALA A 260 5.66 8.45 7.41
C ALA A 260 4.32 8.33 6.66
N ARG A 261 4.10 9.17 5.64
CA ARG A 261 2.88 9.16 4.81
C ARG A 261 2.80 7.93 3.91
N GLU A 262 3.92 7.49 3.34
CA GLU A 262 3.95 6.29 2.52
C GLU A 262 3.57 5.05 3.35
N GLU A 263 4.19 4.87 4.52
CA GLU A 263 3.87 3.77 5.42
C GLU A 263 2.40 3.87 5.91
N TYR A 264 1.90 5.08 6.16
CA TYR A 264 0.49 5.29 6.50
C TYR A 264 -0.45 4.83 5.38
N GLU A 265 -0.19 5.25 4.14
CA GLU A 265 -1.01 4.87 2.98
C GLU A 265 -0.95 3.37 2.70
N LYS A 266 0.21 2.75 2.86
CA LYS A 266 0.38 1.30 2.76
C LYS A 266 -0.47 0.57 3.79
N GLN A 267 -0.40 0.97 5.06
CA GLN A 267 -1.21 0.34 6.12
C GLN A 267 -2.72 0.54 5.89
N LYS A 268 -3.14 1.72 5.40
CA LYS A 268 -4.53 1.97 5.02
C LYS A 268 -4.99 1.05 3.89
N LYS A 269 -4.19 0.88 2.83
CA LYS A 269 -4.51 -0.03 1.72
C LYS A 269 -4.63 -1.48 2.18
N GLU A 270 -3.71 -1.94 3.05
CA GLU A 270 -3.79 -3.28 3.63
C GLU A 270 -5.04 -3.47 4.50
N ALA A 271 -5.38 -2.47 5.32
CA ALA A 271 -6.57 -2.51 6.16
C ALA A 271 -7.86 -2.48 5.33
N GLU A 272 -7.92 -1.67 4.27
CA GLU A 272 -9.04 -1.63 3.33
C GLU A 272 -9.25 -2.99 2.68
N GLN A 273 -8.18 -3.63 2.19
CA GLN A 273 -8.26 -4.97 1.61
C GLN A 273 -8.82 -6.00 2.61
N LYS A 274 -8.35 -5.98 3.87
CA LYS A 274 -8.89 -6.84 4.95
C LYS A 274 -10.38 -6.56 5.20
N SER A 275 -10.80 -5.30 5.20
CA SER A 275 -12.20 -4.90 5.40
C SER A 275 -13.12 -5.40 4.26
N ILE A 276 -12.64 -5.36 3.02
CA ILE A 276 -13.33 -5.87 1.84
C ILE A 276 -13.47 -7.39 1.93
N GLU A 277 -12.41 -8.09 2.34
CA GLU A 277 -12.44 -9.54 2.56
C GLU A 277 -13.42 -9.94 3.66
N ALA A 278 -13.45 -9.19 4.77
CA ALA A 278 -14.40 -9.35 5.85
C ALA A 278 -15.85 -9.17 5.36
N GLY A 279 -16.13 -8.13 4.57
CA GLY A 279 -17.45 -7.94 3.96
C GLY A 279 -17.83 -9.02 2.94
N LYS A 280 -16.88 -9.48 2.12
CA LYS A 280 -17.08 -10.64 1.22
C LYS A 280 -17.44 -11.90 2.03
N LYS A 281 -16.77 -12.15 3.15
CA LYS A 281 -17.03 -13.27 4.06
C LYS A 281 -18.42 -13.16 4.68
N SER A 282 -18.75 -12.00 5.25
CA SER A 282 -20.06 -11.73 5.84
C SER A 282 -21.22 -11.97 4.84
N ARG A 283 -21.09 -11.46 3.61
CA ARG A 283 -22.09 -11.66 2.54
C ARG A 283 -22.28 -13.14 2.18
N LYS A 284 -21.18 -13.90 2.10
CA LYS A 284 -21.24 -15.36 1.91
C LYS A 284 -21.95 -16.02 3.07
N GLU A 285 -21.68 -15.62 4.31
CA GLU A 285 -22.29 -16.21 5.49
C GLU A 285 -23.79 -15.93 5.61
N GLU A 286 -24.22 -14.70 5.34
CA GLU A 286 -25.61 -14.28 5.39
C GLU A 286 -26.49 -15.09 4.41
N THR A 287 -25.98 -15.33 3.20
CA THR A 287 -26.66 -16.15 2.17
C THR A 287 -27.10 -17.51 2.69
N PHE A 288 -26.29 -18.15 3.52
CA PHE A 288 -26.59 -19.51 4.00
C PHE A 288 -27.13 -19.55 5.44
N ARG A 289 -27.39 -18.40 6.07
CA ARG A 289 -27.93 -18.32 7.44
C ARG A 289 -29.33 -18.93 7.58
N ILE A 290 -29.99 -19.19 6.47
CA ILE A 290 -31.39 -19.57 6.40
C ILE A 290 -31.63 -21.10 6.52
N GLY A 291 -30.61 -21.93 6.28
CA GLY A 291 -30.68 -23.37 6.54
C GLY A 291 -30.30 -23.70 7.99
N GLY A 292 -30.83 -24.81 8.54
CA GLY A 292 -30.35 -25.32 9.84
C GLY A 292 -28.82 -25.51 9.83
N LYS A 293 -28.15 -25.24 10.97
CA LYS A 293 -26.66 -25.17 11.07
C LYS A 293 -25.93 -26.34 10.39
N ALA A 294 -26.46 -27.56 10.50
CA ALA A 294 -25.89 -28.76 9.89
C ALA A 294 -26.00 -28.77 8.35
N LEU A 295 -27.18 -28.44 7.79
CA LEU A 295 -27.39 -28.38 6.35
C LEU A 295 -26.58 -27.24 5.72
N ARG A 296 -26.51 -26.08 6.39
CA ARG A 296 -25.66 -24.94 6.00
C ARG A 296 -24.19 -25.35 5.86
N ALA A 297 -23.63 -26.00 6.87
CA ALA A 297 -22.22 -26.38 6.88
C ALA A 297 -21.90 -27.40 5.78
N VAL A 298 -22.75 -28.42 5.62
CA VAL A 298 -22.58 -29.44 4.58
C VAL A 298 -22.66 -28.84 3.18
N LEU A 299 -23.63 -27.95 2.91
CA LEU A 299 -23.77 -27.31 1.61
C LEU A 299 -22.60 -26.37 1.29
N MET A 300 -22.18 -25.55 2.24
CA MET A 300 -21.02 -24.67 2.08
C MET A 300 -19.74 -25.45 1.78
N GLN A 301 -19.52 -26.54 2.52
CA GLN A 301 -18.38 -27.42 2.30
C GLN A 301 -18.41 -28.03 0.89
N LEU A 302 -19.57 -28.57 0.49
CA LEU A 302 -19.75 -29.19 -0.83
C LEU A 302 -19.53 -28.19 -1.98
N LEU A 303 -20.06 -26.96 -1.87
CA LEU A 303 -19.87 -25.91 -2.87
C LEU A 303 -18.40 -25.46 -2.93
N ALA A 304 -17.75 -25.24 -1.78
CA ALA A 304 -16.35 -24.86 -1.72
C ALA A 304 -15.44 -25.93 -2.33
N GLU A 305 -15.70 -27.21 -2.04
CA GLU A 305 -14.97 -28.34 -2.63
C GLU A 305 -15.16 -28.42 -4.15
N LEU A 306 -16.40 -28.23 -4.65
CA LEU A 306 -16.69 -28.21 -6.07
C LEU A 306 -15.92 -27.10 -6.79
N VAL A 307 -15.96 -25.87 -6.28
CA VAL A 307 -15.22 -24.75 -6.88
C VAL A 307 -13.71 -25.00 -6.83
N ARG A 308 -13.18 -25.47 -5.71
CA ARG A 308 -11.75 -25.78 -5.59
C ARG A 308 -11.32 -26.86 -6.58
N GLU A 309 -12.12 -27.91 -6.75
CA GLU A 309 -11.84 -29.00 -7.69
C GLU A 309 -11.90 -28.53 -9.15
N ILE A 310 -12.89 -27.68 -9.49
CA ILE A 310 -13.01 -27.07 -10.81
C ILE A 310 -11.83 -26.14 -11.10
N ILE A 311 -11.45 -25.27 -10.16
CA ILE A 311 -10.30 -24.36 -10.30
C ILE A 311 -9.01 -25.15 -10.46
N ALA A 312 -8.77 -26.15 -9.62
CA ALA A 312 -7.55 -26.97 -9.71
C ALA A 312 -7.41 -27.63 -11.09
N LYS A 313 -8.51 -28.19 -11.61
CA LYS A 313 -8.53 -28.78 -12.95
C LYS A 313 -8.39 -27.74 -14.07
N LEU A 314 -8.97 -26.55 -13.91
CA LEU A 314 -8.84 -25.44 -14.86
C LEU A 314 -7.40 -24.89 -14.90
N VAL A 315 -6.78 -24.67 -13.74
CA VAL A 315 -5.37 -24.26 -13.62
C VAL A 315 -4.47 -25.29 -14.28
N LYS A 316 -4.71 -26.59 -14.03
CA LYS A 316 -4.00 -27.69 -14.71
C LYS A 316 -4.21 -27.65 -16.23
N TRP A 317 -5.43 -27.36 -16.69
CA TRP A 317 -5.72 -27.21 -18.13
C TRP A 317 -5.00 -26.01 -18.74
N PHE A 318 -4.93 -24.86 -18.06
CA PHE A 318 -4.16 -23.70 -18.53
C PHE A 318 -2.65 -23.99 -18.62
N LYS A 319 -2.12 -24.77 -17.70
CA LYS A 319 -0.72 -25.24 -17.71
C LYS A 319 -0.44 -26.30 -18.77
N SER A 320 -1.47 -26.91 -19.36
CA SER A 320 -1.31 -27.95 -20.38
C SER A 320 -0.86 -27.40 -21.74
N ALA A 321 -0.08 -28.22 -22.46
CA ALA A 321 0.38 -27.91 -23.81
C ALA A 321 -0.77 -27.93 -24.85
N LYS A 322 -1.78 -28.78 -24.66
CA LYS A 322 -2.96 -28.89 -25.54
C LYS A 322 -4.21 -28.30 -24.86
N LYS A 323 -4.47 -27.02 -25.14
CA LYS A 323 -5.64 -26.27 -24.64
C LYS A 323 -6.86 -26.50 -25.53
N GLU A 324 -7.25 -27.76 -25.70
CA GLU A 324 -8.45 -28.10 -26.44
C GLU A 324 -9.69 -27.92 -25.56
N LEU A 325 -10.75 -27.33 -26.09
CA LEU A 325 -11.98 -27.12 -25.32
C LEU A 325 -12.57 -28.46 -24.84
N ASN A 326 -12.40 -29.54 -25.61
CA ASN A 326 -12.88 -30.87 -25.25
C ASN A 326 -12.20 -31.41 -23.98
N THR A 327 -10.91 -31.14 -23.79
CA THR A 327 -10.19 -31.59 -22.58
C THR A 327 -10.59 -30.80 -21.34
N LEU A 328 -11.03 -29.55 -21.52
CA LEU A 328 -11.68 -28.76 -20.46
C LEU A 328 -13.04 -29.34 -20.08
N LEU A 329 -13.83 -29.79 -21.05
CA LEU A 329 -15.10 -30.47 -20.77
C LEU A 329 -14.91 -31.74 -19.96
N ASP A 330 -13.92 -32.56 -20.32
CA ASP A 330 -13.67 -33.81 -19.60
C ASP A 330 -13.22 -33.53 -18.17
N SER A 331 -12.41 -32.49 -17.97
CA SER A 331 -12.05 -31.99 -16.64
C SER A 331 -13.28 -31.53 -15.83
N LEU A 332 -14.21 -30.81 -16.47
CA LEU A 332 -15.45 -30.36 -15.83
C LEU A 332 -16.41 -31.52 -15.52
N LYS A 333 -16.55 -32.49 -16.43
CA LYS A 333 -17.30 -33.74 -16.21
C LYS A 333 -16.78 -34.48 -15.00
N GLU A 334 -15.45 -34.63 -14.88
CA GLU A 334 -14.82 -35.30 -13.75
C GLU A 334 -15.09 -34.55 -12.43
N ALA A 335 -14.97 -33.22 -12.42
CA ALA A 335 -15.24 -32.42 -11.21
C ALA A 335 -16.70 -32.53 -10.76
N ILE A 336 -17.65 -32.46 -11.71
CA ILE A 336 -19.08 -32.63 -11.42
C ILE A 336 -19.36 -34.06 -10.94
N HIS A 337 -18.76 -35.07 -11.57
CA HIS A 337 -18.93 -36.47 -11.17
C HIS A 337 -18.39 -36.73 -9.74
N SER A 338 -17.19 -36.21 -9.45
CA SER A 338 -16.56 -36.27 -8.12
C SER A 338 -17.43 -35.58 -7.07
N PHE A 339 -17.93 -34.38 -7.35
CA PHE A 339 -18.84 -33.66 -6.47
C PHE A 339 -20.12 -34.45 -6.16
N LEU A 340 -20.78 -35.01 -7.17
CA LEU A 340 -21.99 -35.82 -6.98
C LEU A 340 -21.69 -37.07 -6.14
N GLY A 341 -20.53 -37.69 -6.36
CA GLY A 341 -20.04 -38.81 -5.55
C GLY A 341 -19.81 -38.42 -4.09
N LYS A 342 -19.19 -37.26 -3.82
CA LYS A 342 -18.94 -36.75 -2.46
C LYS A 342 -20.22 -36.30 -1.76
N MET A 343 -21.13 -35.66 -2.50
CA MET A 343 -22.43 -35.24 -1.98
C MET A 343 -23.25 -36.45 -1.50
N LYS A 344 -23.19 -37.58 -2.21
CA LYS A 344 -23.74 -38.86 -1.73
C LYS A 344 -23.16 -39.23 -0.37
N THR A 345 -21.89 -39.01 -0.10
CA THR A 345 -21.32 -39.30 1.22
C THR A 345 -21.81 -38.29 2.28
N HIS A 346 -21.82 -37.00 1.96
CA HIS A 346 -22.08 -35.93 2.93
C HIS A 346 -23.56 -35.74 3.29
N LEU A 347 -24.50 -35.91 2.35
CA LEU A 347 -25.94 -35.76 2.62
C LEU A 347 -26.55 -37.00 3.28
N ILE A 348 -26.07 -38.20 2.92
CA ILE A 348 -26.57 -39.47 3.48
C ILE A 348 -26.20 -39.63 4.97
N ASN A 349 -25.04 -39.11 5.38
CA ASN A 349 -24.59 -39.18 6.77
C ASN A 349 -25.29 -38.17 7.70
N ALA A 350 -26.07 -37.22 7.17
CA ALA A 350 -26.71 -36.14 7.92
C ALA A 350 -28.20 -36.37 8.27
N GLY A 351 -28.83 -37.47 7.81
CA GLY A 351 -30.24 -37.75 8.11
C GLY A 351 -30.67 -39.20 7.83
N ASN A 352 -31.31 -39.83 8.82
CA ASN A 352 -31.52 -41.29 8.89
C ASN A 352 -32.68 -41.86 8.05
N THR A 353 -33.26 -41.18 7.04
CA THR A 353 -34.49 -41.73 6.41
C THR A 353 -34.77 -41.47 4.92
N VAL A 354 -33.98 -40.72 4.12
CA VAL A 354 -34.39 -40.40 2.72
C VAL A 354 -33.32 -40.65 1.65
N PHE A 355 -32.28 -41.42 1.95
CA PHE A 355 -31.03 -41.29 1.21
C PHE A 355 -30.52 -42.55 0.49
N SER A 356 -31.04 -43.75 0.79
CA SER A 356 -30.51 -45.01 0.27
C SER A 356 -30.98 -45.38 -1.14
N THR A 357 -32.04 -44.76 -1.68
CA THR A 357 -32.66 -45.19 -2.96
C THR A 357 -32.12 -44.45 -4.21
N VAL A 358 -31.24 -43.45 -4.05
CA VAL A 358 -30.99 -42.46 -5.13
C VAL A 358 -29.74 -42.79 -5.99
N ALA A 359 -28.93 -43.79 -5.65
CA ALA A 359 -27.58 -43.94 -6.22
C ALA A 359 -27.50 -44.25 -7.74
N THR A 360 -28.54 -44.81 -8.36
CA THR A 360 -28.52 -45.24 -9.78
C THR A 360 -29.38 -44.39 -10.72
N ALA A 361 -30.27 -43.54 -10.19
CA ALA A 361 -31.14 -42.66 -10.99
C ALA A 361 -30.49 -41.31 -11.37
N ILE A 362 -29.35 -40.98 -10.75
CA ILE A 362 -28.69 -39.67 -10.83
C ILE A 362 -27.94 -39.44 -12.16
N ILE A 363 -27.36 -40.49 -12.75
CA ILE A 363 -26.30 -40.31 -13.77
C ILE A 363 -26.86 -39.88 -15.13
N GLY A 364 -28.01 -40.40 -15.55
CA GLY A 364 -28.58 -40.14 -16.88
C GLY A 364 -29.00 -38.68 -17.12
N PRO A 365 -29.90 -38.12 -16.30
CA PRO A 365 -30.37 -36.73 -16.47
C PRO A 365 -29.25 -35.68 -16.39
N ILE A 366 -28.22 -35.93 -15.59
CA ILE A 366 -27.08 -35.02 -15.39
C ILE A 366 -26.18 -34.93 -16.63
N PHE A 367 -25.97 -36.03 -17.37
CA PHE A 367 -25.20 -35.96 -18.62
C PHE A 367 -25.86 -35.05 -19.66
N GLY A 368 -27.19 -35.01 -19.69
CA GLY A 368 -27.95 -34.06 -20.52
C GLY A 368 -27.67 -32.61 -20.14
N THR A 369 -27.61 -32.32 -18.84
CA THR A 369 -27.28 -31.00 -18.29
C THR A 369 -25.83 -30.58 -18.59
N ILE A 370 -24.86 -31.48 -18.38
CA ILE A 370 -23.44 -31.22 -18.71
C ILE A 370 -23.25 -30.94 -20.20
N LYS A 371 -23.99 -31.64 -21.08
CA LYS A 371 -23.96 -31.40 -22.52
C LYS A 371 -24.51 -30.02 -22.89
N LYS A 372 -25.49 -29.49 -22.15
CA LYS A 372 -25.99 -28.12 -22.36
C LYS A 372 -24.96 -27.08 -21.91
N VAL A 373 -24.38 -27.26 -20.72
CA VAL A 373 -23.24 -26.45 -20.22
C VAL A 373 -22.09 -26.42 -21.23
N TRP A 374 -21.78 -27.58 -21.84
CA TRP A 374 -20.78 -27.69 -22.90
C TRP A 374 -21.08 -26.82 -24.13
N MET A 375 -22.32 -26.85 -24.62
CA MET A 375 -22.72 -26.04 -25.79
C MET A 375 -22.56 -24.54 -25.52
N MET A 376 -22.85 -24.10 -24.30
CA MET A 376 -22.68 -22.71 -23.88
C MET A 376 -21.21 -22.33 -23.67
N LEU A 377 -20.39 -23.18 -23.06
CA LEU A 377 -18.92 -22.99 -23.00
C LEU A 377 -18.33 -22.87 -24.41
N LYS A 378 -18.79 -23.67 -25.37
CA LYS A 378 -18.40 -23.59 -26.78
C LYS A 378 -18.81 -22.25 -27.42
N GLN A 379 -19.97 -21.73 -27.08
CA GLN A 379 -20.45 -20.42 -27.55
C GLN A 379 -19.65 -19.26 -26.94
N GLY A 380 -19.37 -19.32 -25.64
CA GLY A 380 -18.47 -18.38 -24.95
C GLY A 380 -17.08 -18.40 -25.58
N TRP A 381 -16.50 -19.58 -25.76
CA TRP A 381 -15.21 -19.77 -26.43
C TRP A 381 -15.19 -19.22 -27.87
N SER A 382 -16.29 -19.33 -28.62
CA SER A 382 -16.40 -18.73 -29.95
C SER A 382 -16.36 -17.20 -29.89
N SER A 383 -17.02 -16.60 -28.91
CA SER A 383 -16.97 -15.14 -28.70
C SER A 383 -15.58 -14.67 -28.30
N LEU A 384 -14.87 -15.46 -27.47
CA LEU A 384 -13.48 -15.20 -27.12
C LEU A 384 -12.53 -15.32 -28.32
N LYS A 385 -12.76 -16.28 -29.23
CA LYS A 385 -12.01 -16.36 -30.49
C LYS A 385 -12.21 -15.11 -31.35
N ASN A 386 -13.40 -14.54 -31.37
CA ASN A 386 -13.68 -13.30 -32.10
C ASN A 386 -12.93 -12.12 -31.48
N ALA A 387 -12.89 -12.03 -30.15
CA ALA A 387 -12.06 -11.06 -29.44
C ALA A 387 -10.56 -11.22 -29.77
N VAL A 388 -10.05 -12.45 -29.81
CA VAL A 388 -8.66 -12.72 -30.22
C VAL A 388 -8.41 -12.34 -31.67
N ALA A 389 -9.35 -12.67 -32.58
CA ALA A 389 -9.26 -12.31 -33.98
C ALA A 389 -9.20 -10.79 -34.16
N TYR A 390 -10.03 -10.05 -33.41
CA TYR A 390 -10.00 -8.59 -33.39
C TYR A 390 -8.63 -8.06 -32.92
N ILE A 391 -8.06 -8.59 -31.84
CA ILE A 391 -6.73 -8.16 -31.36
C ILE A 391 -5.63 -8.47 -32.39
N LYS A 392 -5.70 -9.63 -33.05
CA LYS A 392 -4.69 -10.08 -34.02
C LYS A 392 -4.79 -9.45 -35.39
N ASP A 393 -5.90 -8.78 -35.68
CA ASP A 393 -6.12 -8.09 -36.95
C ASP A 393 -5.03 -7.02 -37.17
N PRO A 394 -4.29 -7.06 -38.30
CA PRO A 394 -3.31 -6.04 -38.65
C PRO A 394 -3.84 -4.59 -38.57
N ALA A 395 -5.12 -4.35 -38.87
CA ALA A 395 -5.75 -3.03 -38.79
C ALA A 395 -5.89 -2.50 -37.36
N ASN A 396 -5.76 -3.38 -36.35
CA ASN A 396 -5.83 -3.03 -34.94
C ASN A 396 -4.44 -2.95 -34.27
N LYS A 397 -3.36 -3.31 -35.00
CA LYS A 397 -1.98 -3.17 -34.51
C LYS A 397 -1.63 -1.68 -34.38
N GLY A 398 -1.35 -1.24 -33.15
CA GLY A 398 -0.94 0.14 -32.84
C GLY A 398 -2.05 1.03 -32.26
N LYS A 399 -3.27 0.52 -32.06
CA LYS A 399 -4.29 1.26 -31.28
C LYS A 399 -3.85 1.41 -29.82
N PRO A 400 -4.21 2.53 -29.14
CA PRO A 400 -3.98 2.66 -27.70
C PRO A 400 -4.58 1.48 -26.92
N ILE A 401 -3.86 0.97 -25.91
CA ILE A 401 -4.26 -0.22 -25.15
C ILE A 401 -5.68 -0.07 -24.60
N GLY A 402 -6.01 1.08 -24.00
CA GLY A 402 -7.34 1.34 -23.46
C GLY A 402 -8.46 1.20 -24.51
N ARG A 403 -8.22 1.62 -25.75
CA ARG A 403 -9.20 1.50 -26.84
C ARG A 403 -9.33 0.06 -27.34
N LEU A 404 -8.21 -0.67 -27.38
CA LEU A 404 -8.19 -2.08 -27.75
C LEU A 404 -8.89 -2.94 -26.69
N LEU A 405 -8.63 -2.68 -25.41
CA LEU A 405 -9.32 -3.28 -24.26
C LEU A 405 -10.82 -2.99 -24.28
N MET A 406 -11.23 -1.76 -24.57
CA MET A 406 -12.65 -1.39 -24.65
C MET A 406 -13.39 -2.18 -25.75
N GLU A 407 -12.84 -2.26 -26.96
CA GLU A 407 -13.48 -2.97 -28.08
C GLU A 407 -13.52 -4.48 -27.87
N VAL A 408 -12.46 -5.04 -27.27
CA VAL A 408 -12.46 -6.45 -26.84
C VAL A 408 -13.48 -6.68 -25.73
N GLY A 409 -13.56 -5.78 -24.76
CA GLY A 409 -14.56 -5.78 -23.70
C GLY A 409 -15.98 -5.82 -24.26
N LYS A 410 -16.30 -5.02 -25.29
CA LYS A 410 -17.61 -5.06 -25.97
C LYS A 410 -17.91 -6.42 -26.59
N ILE A 411 -16.93 -7.05 -27.25
CA ILE A 411 -17.08 -8.39 -27.86
C ILE A 411 -17.31 -9.45 -26.78
N VAL A 412 -16.57 -9.38 -25.68
CA VAL A 412 -16.71 -10.30 -24.53
C VAL A 412 -18.07 -10.11 -23.84
N ILE A 413 -18.47 -8.86 -23.57
CA ILE A 413 -19.76 -8.53 -22.95
C ILE A 413 -20.91 -8.99 -23.85
N ALA A 414 -20.89 -8.70 -25.15
CA ALA A 414 -21.92 -9.17 -26.08
C ALA A 414 -22.01 -10.71 -26.14
N GLY A 415 -20.86 -11.40 -26.11
CA GLY A 415 -20.79 -12.85 -26.00
C GLY A 415 -21.37 -13.38 -24.69
N MET A 416 -21.10 -12.71 -23.57
CA MET A 416 -21.63 -13.06 -22.24
C MET A 416 -23.12 -12.76 -22.12
N THR A 417 -23.63 -11.66 -22.67
CA THR A 417 -25.06 -11.31 -22.69
C THR A 417 -25.86 -12.36 -23.47
N GLY A 418 -25.32 -12.88 -24.57
CA GLY A 418 -25.93 -14.00 -25.30
C GLY A 418 -26.02 -15.31 -24.49
N ILE A 419 -25.12 -15.50 -23.52
CA ILE A 419 -25.14 -16.64 -22.58
C ILE A 419 -26.07 -16.36 -21.39
N GLY A 420 -26.09 -15.13 -20.88
CA GLY A 420 -26.98 -14.69 -19.81
C GLY A 420 -28.47 -14.79 -20.19
N ALA A 421 -28.80 -14.50 -21.45
CA ALA A 421 -30.15 -14.67 -22.00
C ALA A 421 -30.64 -16.14 -22.02
N MET A 422 -29.75 -17.12 -21.86
CA MET A 422 -30.09 -18.54 -21.88
C MET A 422 -30.45 -19.14 -20.51
N LEU A 423 -30.43 -18.36 -19.42
CA LEU A 423 -30.83 -18.78 -18.07
C LEU A 423 -30.14 -20.07 -17.61
N LEU A 424 -28.79 -20.06 -17.60
CA LEU A 424 -27.94 -21.23 -17.24
C LEU A 424 -28.38 -21.93 -15.95
N GLY A 425 -28.69 -21.16 -14.92
CA GLY A 425 -29.12 -21.69 -13.62
C GLY A 425 -30.41 -22.50 -13.73
N GLU A 426 -31.40 -21.99 -14.45
CA GLU A 426 -32.71 -22.62 -14.61
C GLU A 426 -32.65 -23.91 -15.46
N VAL A 427 -31.80 -23.94 -16.49
CA VAL A 427 -31.60 -25.15 -17.30
C VAL A 427 -30.95 -26.27 -16.49
N ILE A 428 -29.99 -25.92 -15.63
CA ILE A 428 -29.31 -26.87 -14.75
C ILE A 428 -30.25 -27.33 -13.63
N GLU A 429 -30.96 -26.39 -13.01
CA GLU A 429 -31.99 -26.66 -12.00
C GLU A 429 -33.02 -27.66 -12.52
N LYS A 430 -33.65 -27.42 -13.68
CA LYS A 430 -34.65 -28.33 -14.26
C LYS A 430 -34.09 -29.72 -14.52
N GLY A 431 -32.81 -29.83 -14.91
CA GLY A 431 -32.15 -31.11 -15.08
C GLY A 431 -31.91 -31.84 -13.75
N LEU A 432 -31.53 -31.10 -12.71
CA LEU A 432 -31.29 -31.64 -11.37
C LEU A 432 -32.59 -32.00 -10.64
N MET A 433 -33.68 -31.24 -10.81
CA MET A 433 -34.99 -31.50 -10.21
C MET A 433 -35.60 -32.86 -10.60
N THR A 434 -35.16 -33.46 -11.70
CA THR A 434 -35.56 -34.84 -12.08
C THR A 434 -35.09 -35.90 -11.09
N ILE A 435 -34.20 -35.55 -10.16
CA ILE A 435 -33.64 -36.43 -9.14
C ILE A 435 -34.25 -36.02 -7.79
N PRO A 436 -34.97 -36.92 -7.10
CA PRO A 436 -35.71 -36.59 -5.88
C PRO A 436 -34.90 -35.89 -4.78
N VAL A 437 -33.62 -36.23 -4.62
CA VAL A 437 -32.76 -35.62 -3.59
C VAL A 437 -32.48 -34.13 -3.84
N PHE A 438 -32.53 -33.68 -5.10
CA PHE A 438 -32.30 -32.28 -5.45
C PHE A 438 -33.56 -31.42 -5.42
N ALA A 439 -34.74 -32.04 -5.35
CA ALA A 439 -36.01 -31.33 -5.19
C ALA A 439 -36.27 -30.90 -3.74
N VAL A 440 -35.39 -31.25 -2.78
CA VAL A 440 -35.51 -30.82 -1.38
C VAL A 440 -35.42 -29.30 -1.31
N GLU A 441 -36.47 -28.68 -0.80
CA GLU A 441 -36.54 -27.23 -0.60
C GLU A 441 -35.70 -26.81 0.60
N ILE A 442 -34.87 -25.79 0.37
CA ILE A 442 -34.17 -25.05 1.40
C ILE A 442 -34.94 -23.74 1.55
N PRO A 443 -35.39 -23.40 2.77
CA PRO A 443 -36.14 -22.18 2.98
C PRO A 443 -35.40 -21.00 2.32
N LEU A 444 -36.15 -20.22 1.54
CA LEU A 444 -35.72 -18.99 0.88
C LEU A 444 -34.65 -19.05 -0.21
N LEU A 445 -33.95 -20.17 -0.35
CA LEU A 445 -32.97 -20.38 -1.41
C LEU A 445 -33.51 -21.29 -2.53
N GLY A 446 -34.74 -21.77 -2.38
CA GLY A 446 -35.39 -22.71 -3.29
C GLY A 446 -34.89 -24.13 -3.11
N SER A 447 -35.07 -24.97 -4.13
CA SER A 447 -34.61 -26.36 -4.09
C SER A 447 -33.07 -26.46 -4.09
N LEU A 448 -32.52 -27.58 -3.61
CA LEU A 448 -31.09 -27.87 -3.77
C LEU A 448 -30.68 -27.84 -5.25
N ALA A 449 -31.57 -28.24 -6.16
CA ALA A 449 -31.39 -28.11 -7.61
C ALA A 449 -31.20 -26.64 -8.05
N ASN A 450 -31.98 -25.71 -7.48
CA ASN A 450 -31.89 -24.27 -7.78
C ASN A 450 -30.53 -23.72 -7.35
N ILE A 451 -30.12 -23.98 -6.10
CA ILE A 451 -28.82 -23.53 -5.57
C ILE A 451 -27.65 -24.06 -6.42
N LEU A 452 -27.68 -25.35 -6.74
CA LEU A 452 -26.66 -25.97 -7.59
C LEU A 452 -26.71 -25.48 -9.03
N GLY A 453 -27.90 -25.16 -9.54
CA GLY A 453 -28.11 -24.55 -10.84
C GLY A 453 -27.43 -23.18 -10.93
N ILE A 454 -27.77 -22.28 -10.00
CA ILE A 454 -27.17 -20.95 -9.87
C ILE A 454 -25.65 -21.06 -9.73
N PHE A 455 -25.16 -21.96 -8.87
CA PHE A 455 -23.73 -22.15 -8.64
C PHE A 455 -22.98 -22.67 -9.87
N LEU A 456 -23.48 -23.71 -10.53
CA LEU A 456 -22.85 -24.26 -11.73
C LEU A 456 -22.93 -23.26 -12.90
N GLY A 457 -24.00 -22.48 -13.00
CA GLY A 457 -24.12 -21.37 -13.94
C GLY A 457 -23.06 -20.28 -13.69
N ALA A 458 -22.87 -19.88 -12.44
CA ALA A 458 -21.84 -18.93 -12.01
C ALA A 458 -20.42 -19.46 -12.29
N VAL A 459 -20.17 -20.75 -12.05
CA VAL A 459 -18.91 -21.42 -12.40
C VAL A 459 -18.61 -21.32 -13.89
N VAL A 460 -19.60 -21.62 -14.75
CA VAL A 460 -19.44 -21.57 -16.21
C VAL A 460 -19.14 -20.15 -16.68
N ALA A 461 -19.87 -19.16 -16.19
CA ALA A 461 -19.64 -17.76 -16.50
C ALA A 461 -18.25 -17.28 -16.01
N GLY A 462 -17.88 -17.64 -14.78
CA GLY A 462 -16.57 -17.31 -14.20
C GLY A 462 -15.40 -17.94 -14.95
N ILE A 463 -15.55 -19.19 -15.42
CA ILE A 463 -14.56 -19.85 -16.28
C ILE A 463 -14.42 -19.10 -17.61
N ILE A 464 -15.53 -18.73 -18.27
CA ILE A 464 -15.48 -17.99 -19.53
C ILE A 464 -14.82 -16.62 -19.33
N GLY A 465 -15.19 -15.89 -18.27
CA GLY A 465 -14.60 -14.61 -17.90
C GLY A 465 -13.09 -14.72 -17.66
N ALA A 466 -12.65 -15.70 -16.89
CA ALA A 466 -11.22 -15.92 -16.63
C ALA A 466 -10.43 -16.36 -17.85
N ILE A 467 -11.02 -17.19 -18.72
CA ILE A 467 -10.43 -17.50 -20.03
C ILE A 467 -10.31 -16.22 -20.85
N ALA A 468 -11.31 -15.33 -20.84
CA ALA A 468 -11.27 -14.04 -21.52
C ALA A 468 -10.12 -13.17 -21.00
N ILE A 469 -10.03 -12.98 -19.69
CA ILE A 469 -9.00 -12.19 -19.01
C ILE A 469 -7.61 -12.73 -19.38
N ASN A 470 -7.36 -14.03 -19.17
CA ASN A 470 -6.07 -14.64 -19.48
C ASN A 470 -5.68 -14.53 -20.97
N ILE A 471 -6.66 -14.64 -21.87
CA ILE A 471 -6.42 -14.46 -23.30
C ILE A 471 -6.06 -13.00 -23.60
N ILE A 472 -6.80 -12.05 -23.03
CA ILE A 472 -6.56 -10.60 -23.20
C ILE A 472 -5.17 -10.27 -22.67
N GLU A 473 -4.90 -10.61 -21.41
CA GLU A 473 -3.62 -10.43 -20.74
C GLU A 473 -2.48 -11.00 -21.59
N LYS A 474 -2.58 -12.24 -22.10
CA LYS A 474 -1.54 -12.83 -22.96
C LYS A 474 -1.33 -12.12 -24.29
N GLN A 475 -2.38 -11.57 -24.90
CA GLN A 475 -2.23 -10.86 -26.17
C GLN A 475 -1.61 -9.47 -25.98
N ILE A 476 -1.88 -8.82 -24.85
CA ILE A 476 -1.32 -7.50 -24.52
C ILE A 476 -0.10 -7.58 -23.60
N GLU A 477 0.30 -8.78 -23.18
CA GLU A 477 1.40 -9.05 -22.23
C GLU A 477 2.68 -8.35 -22.66
N LYS A 478 3.02 -8.43 -23.96
CA LYS A 478 4.20 -7.75 -24.49
C LYS A 478 4.10 -6.24 -24.40
N SER A 479 2.91 -5.68 -24.57
CA SER A 479 2.68 -4.24 -24.48
C SER A 479 2.72 -3.78 -23.02
N MET A 480 2.07 -4.51 -22.12
CA MET A 480 2.12 -4.23 -20.67
C MET A 480 3.52 -4.37 -20.11
N LYS A 481 4.24 -5.44 -20.49
CA LYS A 481 5.66 -5.61 -20.12
C LYS A 481 6.53 -4.54 -20.73
N ARG A 482 6.22 -4.03 -21.93
CA ARG A 482 6.95 -2.90 -22.52
C ARG A 482 6.68 -1.62 -21.76
N GLU A 483 5.42 -1.28 -21.46
CA GLU A 483 5.09 -0.08 -20.68
C GLU A 483 5.70 -0.14 -19.28
N ASN A 484 5.65 -1.28 -18.61
CA ASN A 484 6.32 -1.48 -17.33
C ASN A 484 7.86 -1.41 -17.46
N VAL A 485 8.45 -1.97 -18.53
CA VAL A 485 9.90 -1.79 -18.81
C VAL A 485 10.24 -0.34 -19.12
N ASP A 486 9.42 0.39 -19.86
CA ASP A 486 9.61 1.81 -20.15
C ASP A 486 9.54 2.62 -18.85
N ALA A 487 8.61 2.28 -17.95
CA ALA A 487 8.54 2.86 -16.60
C ALA A 487 9.80 2.52 -15.77
N GLN A 488 10.26 1.25 -15.78
CA GLN A 488 11.51 0.84 -15.13
C GLN A 488 12.73 1.55 -15.73
N ILE A 489 12.77 1.80 -17.03
CA ILE A 489 13.86 2.52 -17.70
C ILE A 489 13.84 3.99 -17.29
N ASN A 490 12.67 4.64 -17.31
CA ASN A 490 12.53 6.02 -16.87
C ASN A 490 12.95 6.18 -15.41
N LYS A 491 12.45 5.28 -14.55
CA LYS A 491 12.81 5.21 -13.13
C LYS A 491 14.30 4.92 -12.93
N GLY A 492 14.86 3.98 -13.68
CA GLY A 492 16.31 3.71 -13.68
C GLY A 492 17.16 4.89 -14.15
N ASN A 493 16.69 5.68 -15.11
CA ASN A 493 17.36 6.91 -15.53
C ASN A 493 17.28 8.00 -14.45
N GLU A 494 16.18 8.08 -13.71
CA GLU A 494 16.04 8.97 -12.54
C GLU A 494 17.03 8.57 -11.44
N ILE A 495 17.12 7.28 -11.10
CA ILE A 495 18.12 6.69 -10.19
C ILE A 495 19.54 7.01 -10.65
N LEU A 496 19.87 6.77 -11.93
CA LEU A 496 21.22 7.06 -12.46
C LEU A 496 21.58 8.54 -12.38
N ARG A 497 20.63 9.42 -12.66
CA ARG A 497 20.82 10.87 -12.51
C ARG A 497 21.06 11.22 -11.04
N MET A 498 20.31 10.61 -10.13
CA MET A 498 20.45 10.81 -8.68
C MET A 498 21.82 10.31 -8.18
N GLN A 499 22.24 9.12 -8.60
CA GLN A 499 23.56 8.57 -8.30
C GLN A 499 24.70 9.44 -8.84
N HIS A 500 24.54 9.99 -10.04
CA HIS A 500 25.51 10.93 -10.60
C HIS A 500 25.56 12.23 -9.79
N GLN A 501 24.40 12.77 -9.37
CA GLN A 501 24.36 13.93 -8.48
C GLN A 501 25.06 13.63 -7.16
N LEU A 502 24.79 12.47 -6.57
CA LEU A 502 25.45 12.01 -5.34
C LEU A 502 26.97 11.89 -5.51
N GLN A 503 27.43 11.35 -6.63
CA GLN A 503 28.86 11.26 -6.93
C GLN A 503 29.51 12.65 -7.04
N VAL A 504 28.87 13.59 -7.73
CA VAL A 504 29.39 14.97 -7.87
C VAL A 504 29.46 15.66 -6.51
N VAL A 505 28.46 15.47 -5.65
CA VAL A 505 28.44 16.00 -4.27
C VAL A 505 29.58 15.39 -3.45
N ASN A 506 29.79 14.08 -3.55
CA ASN A 506 30.87 13.39 -2.83
C ASN A 506 32.27 13.80 -3.32
N GLU A 507 32.44 14.02 -4.61
CA GLU A 507 33.69 14.57 -5.17
C GLU A 507 33.95 15.99 -4.65
N ALA A 508 32.93 16.87 -4.66
CA ALA A 508 33.05 18.23 -4.14
C ALA A 508 33.33 18.26 -2.61
N LYS A 509 32.66 17.40 -1.84
CA LYS A 509 32.90 17.21 -0.41
C LYS A 509 34.32 16.75 -0.11
N LEU A 510 34.85 15.83 -0.91
CA LEU A 510 36.23 15.35 -0.78
C LEU A 510 37.25 16.48 -1.05
N ASP A 511 37.03 17.26 -2.11
CA ASP A 511 37.89 18.40 -2.44
C ASP A 511 37.85 19.47 -1.34
N HIS A 512 36.65 19.78 -0.81
CA HIS A 512 36.47 20.70 0.30
C HIS A 512 37.21 20.22 1.56
N THR A 513 37.05 18.96 1.92
CA THR A 513 37.73 18.34 3.07
C THR A 513 39.26 18.40 2.92
N LYS A 514 39.76 18.19 1.70
CA LYS A 514 41.20 18.28 1.40
C LYS A 514 41.73 19.70 1.58
N VAL A 515 40.98 20.72 1.16
CA VAL A 515 41.33 22.13 1.36
C VAL A 515 41.39 22.45 2.85
N ILE A 516 40.36 22.09 3.63
CA ILE A 516 40.33 22.30 5.09
C ILE A 516 41.50 21.60 5.78
N ALA A 517 41.79 20.34 5.41
CA ALA A 517 42.91 19.60 6.00
C ALA A 517 44.26 20.26 5.70
N THR A 518 44.45 20.76 4.48
CA THR A 518 45.67 21.46 4.07
C THR A 518 45.83 22.78 4.83
N GLN A 519 44.75 23.53 4.99
CA GLN A 519 44.72 24.78 5.73
C GLN A 519 45.06 24.55 7.22
N ASN A 520 44.42 23.58 7.86
CA ASN A 520 44.72 23.20 9.25
C ASN A 520 46.19 22.78 9.44
N ILE A 521 46.75 22.03 8.50
CA ILE A 521 48.18 21.67 8.53
C ILE A 521 49.04 22.93 8.45
N HIS A 522 48.73 23.84 7.51
CA HIS A 522 49.46 25.09 7.34
C HIS A 522 49.43 25.97 8.59
N GLU A 523 48.25 26.16 9.19
CA GLU A 523 48.08 26.95 10.41
C GLU A 523 48.86 26.35 11.59
N ARG A 524 48.82 25.02 11.77
CA ARG A 524 49.59 24.34 12.81
C ARG A 524 51.10 24.47 12.60
N HIS A 525 51.58 24.41 11.36
CA HIS A 525 52.98 24.64 11.04
C HIS A 525 53.39 26.09 11.35
N SER A 526 52.56 27.07 10.98
CA SER A 526 52.80 28.48 11.28
C SER A 526 52.82 28.76 12.78
N ALA A 527 51.87 28.19 13.53
CA ALA A 527 51.85 28.30 15.00
C ALA A 527 53.09 27.66 15.66
N ALA A 528 53.51 26.48 15.19
CA ALA A 528 54.72 25.83 15.66
C ALA A 528 55.99 26.66 15.37
N ALA A 529 56.08 27.24 14.18
CA ALA A 529 57.19 28.12 13.81
C ALA A 529 57.26 29.37 14.72
N ASN A 530 56.12 29.98 15.02
CA ASN A 530 56.03 31.13 15.94
C ASN A 530 56.49 30.76 17.35
N MET A 531 55.99 29.64 17.90
CA MET A 531 56.42 29.15 19.22
C MET A 531 57.93 28.83 19.27
N MET A 532 58.48 28.27 18.20
CA MET A 532 59.92 28.01 18.10
C MET A 532 60.73 29.32 18.07
N ALA A 533 60.28 30.31 17.29
CA ALA A 533 60.93 31.62 17.22
C ALA A 533 60.94 32.31 18.60
N GLU A 534 59.80 32.31 19.29
CA GLU A 534 59.67 32.85 20.66
C GLU A 534 60.59 32.11 21.64
N SER A 535 60.68 30.78 21.55
CA SER A 535 61.58 29.99 22.40
C SER A 535 63.05 30.33 22.15
N VAL A 536 63.45 30.52 20.89
CA VAL A 536 64.80 30.94 20.53
C VAL A 536 65.11 32.34 21.04
N GLU A 537 64.16 33.27 20.93
CA GLU A 537 64.28 34.62 21.47
C GLU A 537 64.43 34.63 22.99
N ASN A 538 63.63 33.82 23.70
CA ASN A 538 63.73 33.66 25.14
C ASN A 538 65.09 33.07 25.57
N ILE A 539 65.61 32.07 24.86
CA ILE A 539 66.96 31.53 25.11
C ILE A 539 68.01 32.63 24.90
N ARG A 540 67.89 33.39 23.80
CA ARG A 540 68.83 34.48 23.49
C ARG A 540 68.83 35.56 24.58
N ASN A 541 67.66 35.94 25.08
CA ASN A 541 67.52 36.92 26.16
C ASN A 541 68.13 36.40 27.47
N ASN A 542 67.93 35.12 27.81
CA ASN A 542 68.54 34.51 29.01
C ASN A 542 70.06 34.32 28.90
N CYS A 543 70.61 34.27 27.68
CA CYS A 543 72.05 34.18 27.44
C CYS A 543 72.70 35.55 27.21
N ALA A 544 71.95 36.66 27.28
CA ALA A 544 72.53 37.99 27.28
C ALA A 544 73.34 38.20 28.56
N THR A 545 74.55 38.74 28.45
CA THR A 545 75.46 38.98 29.57
C THR A 545 74.78 39.88 30.61
N ASP A 546 74.71 39.42 31.85
CA ASP A 546 74.21 40.22 32.97
C ASP A 546 75.29 41.24 33.34
N GLU A 547 75.05 42.52 33.06
CA GLU A 547 75.99 43.61 33.40
C GLU A 547 76.36 43.63 34.89
N SER A 548 75.53 43.04 35.77
CA SER A 548 75.86 42.91 37.20
C SER A 548 76.98 41.89 37.48
N ILE A 549 77.16 40.89 36.61
CA ILE A 549 78.27 39.93 36.70
C ILE A 549 79.58 40.62 36.29
N ASP A 550 79.54 41.44 35.24
CA ASP A 550 80.71 42.23 34.81
C ASP A 550 81.11 43.25 35.88
N VAL A 551 80.14 43.93 36.52
CA VAL A 551 80.38 44.82 37.66
C VAL A 551 80.94 44.06 38.87
N ALA A 552 80.45 42.86 39.16
CA ALA A 552 80.98 42.04 40.24
C ALA A 552 82.41 41.56 39.98
N PHE A 553 82.77 41.27 38.72
CA PHE A 553 84.14 40.96 38.34
C PHE A 553 85.04 42.19 38.42
N ASP A 554 84.58 43.36 37.97
CA ASP A 554 85.32 44.63 38.11
C ASP A 554 85.55 45.02 39.59
N ASP A 555 84.56 44.78 40.47
CA ASP A 555 84.69 45.02 41.91
C ASP A 555 85.62 43.99 42.59
N ILE A 556 85.63 42.74 42.12
CA ILE A 556 86.57 41.71 42.58
C ILE A 556 88.00 42.04 42.14
N ASP A 557 88.19 42.50 40.90
CA ASP A 557 89.49 42.91 40.37
C ASP A 557 90.03 44.13 41.14
N LYS A 558 89.17 45.10 41.46
CA LYS A 558 89.53 46.21 42.37
C LYS A 558 89.95 45.75 43.76
N LEU A 559 89.26 44.76 44.34
CA LEU A 559 89.61 44.20 45.64
C LEU A 559 90.95 43.45 45.60
N PHE A 560 91.32 42.87 44.46
CA PHE A 560 92.63 42.26 44.27
C PHE A 560 93.74 43.30 44.09
N ASP A 561 93.47 44.40 43.38
CA ASP A 561 94.41 45.52 43.26
C ASP A 561 94.68 46.20 44.62
N GLU A 562 93.68 46.29 45.50
CA GLU A 562 93.84 46.80 46.88
C GLU A 562 94.64 45.86 47.82
N LEU A 563 94.88 44.60 47.44
CA LEU A 563 95.67 43.63 48.20
C LEU A 563 97.15 43.57 47.76
N GLU A 564 97.53 44.22 46.65
CA GLU A 564 98.90 44.29 46.14
C GLU A 564 99.71 45.51 46.64
N ASP A 565 99.10 46.41 47.43
CA ASP A 565 99.75 47.48 48.21
C ASP A 565 99.88 47.12 49.71
#